data_AF-A0A419H308-F1
#
_entry.id   AF-A0A419H308-F1
#
_cell.length_a   1.000
_cell.length_b   1.000
_cell.length_c   1.000
_cell.angle_alpha   90.00
_cell.angle_beta   90.00
_cell.angle_gamma   90.00
#
_symmetry.space_group_name_H-M   'P 1'
#
loop_
_entity.id
_entity.type
_entity.pdbx_description
1 polymer ?
#
loop_
_entity_poly.entity_id
_entity_poly.type
_entity_poly.pdbx_seq_one_letter_code
_entity_poly.pdbx_strand_id
1 'polypeptide(L)'
;MKKAMFTLLIVLAGLTSANAQTSEDPKGKSIFKENKCVGCHAIETQGFLKKGKSSAPDLSNVGNKLTTDFLKKYLKKEEVQNDLKHPVSFKGNDEDFAVLTDWLAALKKQEAADTLKSK
;
A
#
# COMPACT_ATOMS: atom_id res chain seq x y z
N MET A 1 12.87 -40.30 -44.17
CA MET A 1 11.59 -40.24 -43.43
C MET A 1 11.86 -39.68 -42.04
N LYS A 2 11.28 -38.52 -41.73
CA LYS A 2 11.57 -37.70 -40.56
C LYS A 2 11.04 -38.39 -39.30
N LYS A 3 11.91 -38.73 -38.34
CA LYS A 3 11.49 -38.96 -36.96
C LYS A 3 11.95 -37.76 -36.14
N ALA A 4 11.04 -36.80 -36.00
CA ALA A 4 11.17 -35.72 -35.04
C ALA A 4 11.06 -36.33 -33.64
N MET A 5 12.14 -36.29 -32.88
CA MET A 5 12.13 -36.65 -31.47
C MET A 5 12.23 -35.33 -30.71
N PHE A 6 11.13 -35.00 -30.04
CA PHE A 6 10.88 -33.78 -29.28
C PHE A 6 12.01 -33.54 -28.28
N THR A 7 12.84 -32.54 -28.54
CA THR A 7 13.69 -31.93 -27.52
C THR A 7 12.74 -31.24 -26.54
N LEU A 8 12.53 -31.86 -25.38
CA LEU A 8 11.82 -31.26 -24.25
C LEU A 8 12.66 -30.08 -23.76
N LEU A 9 12.45 -28.91 -24.38
CA LEU A 9 12.87 -27.63 -23.84
C LEU A 9 12.05 -27.40 -22.58
N ILE A 10 12.62 -27.78 -21.43
CA ILE A 10 12.20 -27.27 -20.13
C ILE A 10 12.51 -25.78 -20.18
N VAL A 11 11.54 -24.98 -20.63
CA VAL A 11 11.53 -23.55 -20.39
C VAL A 11 11.30 -23.42 -18.90
N LEU A 12 12.40 -23.36 -18.15
CA LEU A 12 12.41 -22.87 -16.78
C LEU A 12 12.08 -21.38 -16.89
N ALA A 13 10.79 -21.09 -17.10
CA ALA A 13 10.25 -19.75 -16.94
C ALA A 13 10.59 -19.37 -15.51
N GLY A 14 11.61 -18.52 -15.36
CA GLY A 14 11.98 -17.95 -14.10
C GLY A 14 10.72 -17.37 -13.48
N LEU A 15 10.22 -18.04 -12.45
CA LEU A 15 9.38 -17.43 -11.44
C LEU A 15 10.28 -16.37 -10.80
N THR A 16 10.42 -15.22 -11.47
CA THR A 16 10.93 -14.03 -10.82
C THR A 16 9.90 -13.74 -9.75
N SER A 17 10.23 -14.15 -8.53
CA SER A 17 9.48 -13.85 -7.32
C SER A 17 8.96 -12.43 -7.44
N ALA A 18 7.64 -12.29 -7.40
CA ALA A 18 7.01 -10.99 -7.24
C ALA A 18 7.68 -10.39 -6.00
N ASN A 19 8.58 -9.44 -6.24
CA ASN A 19 9.29 -8.76 -5.19
C ASN A 19 8.19 -8.07 -4.39
N ALA A 20 7.87 -8.62 -3.22
CA ALA A 20 7.07 -7.93 -2.23
C ALA A 20 7.94 -6.72 -1.85
N GLN A 21 7.80 -5.66 -2.65
CA GLN A 21 8.49 -4.40 -2.45
C GLN A 21 8.01 -3.93 -1.09
N THR A 22 8.85 -4.18 -0.10
CA THR A 22 8.58 -3.84 1.29
C THR A 22 8.23 -2.36 1.30
N SER A 23 7.20 -2.01 2.06
CA SER A 23 6.70 -0.64 2.23
C SER A 23 7.71 0.33 2.87
N GLU A 24 8.98 -0.02 2.88
CA GLU A 24 10.10 0.77 3.38
C GLU A 24 10.57 1.75 2.28
N ASP A 25 9.67 2.60 1.78
CA ASP A 25 10.08 3.83 1.08
C ASP A 25 10.33 4.90 2.17
N PRO A 26 11.60 5.26 2.45
CA PRO A 26 11.92 6.24 3.48
C PRO A 26 11.34 7.63 3.16
N LYS A 27 11.17 7.97 1.88
CA LYS A 27 10.65 9.27 1.45
C LYS A 27 9.14 9.35 1.67
N GLY A 28 8.37 8.34 1.26
CA GLY A 28 6.94 8.28 1.55
C GLY A 28 6.64 8.36 3.06
N LYS A 29 7.42 7.62 3.85
CA LYS A 29 7.35 7.64 5.32
C LYS A 29 7.69 9.00 5.93
N SER A 30 8.71 9.69 5.40
CA SER A 30 9.07 11.06 5.81
C SER A 30 7.96 12.06 5.49
N ILE A 31 7.42 12.03 4.26
CA ILE A 31 6.33 12.91 3.82
C ILE A 31 5.11 12.75 4.73
N PHE A 32 4.74 11.51 5.07
CA PHE A 32 3.62 11.21 5.98
C PHE A 32 3.80 11.86 7.37
N LYS A 33 5.03 11.84 7.90
CA LYS A 33 5.36 12.44 9.19
C LYS A 33 5.38 13.98 9.10
N GLU A 34 6.02 14.53 8.07
CA GLU A 34 6.21 15.97 7.87
C GLU A 34 4.89 16.70 7.63
N ASN A 35 3.99 16.08 6.85
CA ASN A 35 2.63 16.59 6.57
C ASN A 35 1.62 16.27 7.69
N LYS A 36 2.10 15.90 8.88
CA LYS A 36 1.30 15.72 10.11
C LYS A 36 0.22 14.63 10.04
N CYS A 37 0.31 13.70 9.10
CA CYS A 37 -0.64 12.58 8.99
C CYS A 37 -0.63 11.70 10.26
N VAL A 38 0.53 11.55 10.90
CA VAL A 38 0.74 10.88 12.20
C VAL A 38 -0.02 11.51 13.37
N GLY A 39 -0.59 12.70 13.19
CA GLY A 39 -1.43 13.35 14.20
C GLY A 39 -2.79 12.68 14.35
N CYS A 40 -3.28 12.02 13.29
CA CYS A 40 -4.58 11.34 13.30
C CYS A 40 -4.44 9.85 13.02
N HIS A 41 -3.60 9.47 12.06
CA HIS A 41 -3.48 8.08 11.60
C HIS A 41 -2.28 7.36 12.22
N ALA A 42 -2.51 6.07 12.52
CA ALA A 42 -1.44 5.12 12.80
C ALA A 42 -1.03 4.40 11.52
N ILE A 43 0.20 3.90 11.50
CA ILE A 43 0.74 2.91 10.57
C ILE A 43 1.68 2.02 11.40
N GLU A 44 1.11 1.08 12.15
CA GLU A 44 1.83 0.23 13.09
C GLU A 44 2.95 -0.57 12.41
N THR A 45 2.71 -1.07 11.21
CA THR A 45 3.72 -1.75 10.37
C THR A 45 4.92 -0.88 9.99
N GLN A 46 4.80 0.44 10.16
CA GLN A 46 5.85 1.42 9.88
C GLN A 46 6.34 2.12 11.16
N GLY A 47 5.91 1.66 12.34
CA GLY A 47 6.31 2.21 13.64
C GLY A 47 5.57 3.49 14.03
N PHE A 48 4.53 3.89 13.29
CA PHE A 48 3.67 5.00 13.68
C PHE A 48 2.50 4.48 14.50
N LEU A 49 2.62 4.60 15.83
CA LEU A 49 1.58 4.16 16.75
C LEU A 49 0.46 5.21 16.88
N LYS A 50 -0.74 4.74 17.22
CA LYS A 50 -1.89 5.60 17.49
C LYS A 50 -1.58 6.60 18.59
N LYS A 51 -1.86 7.88 18.35
CA LYS A 51 -1.71 8.97 19.32
C LYS A 51 -3.07 9.51 19.75
N GLY A 52 -3.27 9.64 21.06
CA GLY A 52 -4.46 10.24 21.64
C GLY A 52 -5.76 9.51 21.28
N LYS A 53 -6.87 10.26 21.25
CA LYS A 53 -8.23 9.74 21.04
C LYS A 53 -8.70 9.82 19.58
N SER A 54 -7.79 9.91 18.59
CA SER A 54 -8.17 9.94 17.17
C SER A 54 -9.00 8.70 16.78
N SER A 55 -10.09 8.91 16.04
CA SER A 55 -10.92 7.86 15.44
C SER A 55 -10.47 7.47 14.03
N ALA A 56 -9.42 8.12 13.50
CA ALA A 56 -8.92 7.81 12.18
C ALA A 56 -8.35 6.37 12.14
N PRO A 57 -8.58 5.63 11.03
CA PRO A 57 -8.15 4.23 10.93
C PRO A 57 -6.62 4.09 10.86
N ASP A 58 -6.12 2.93 11.28
CA ASP A 58 -4.76 2.49 10.96
C ASP A 58 -4.65 2.22 9.45
N LEU A 59 -3.58 2.70 8.83
CA LEU A 59 -3.33 2.58 7.39
C LEU A 59 -2.33 1.47 7.03
N SER A 60 -1.91 0.64 8.00
CA SER A 60 -0.98 -0.48 7.80
C SER A 60 -1.36 -1.46 6.67
N ASN A 61 -2.62 -1.50 6.27
CA ASN A 61 -3.12 -2.36 5.19
C ASN A 61 -3.96 -1.59 4.15
N VAL A 62 -3.82 -0.26 4.08
CA VAL A 62 -4.67 0.57 3.21
C VAL A 62 -4.52 0.19 1.73
N GLY A 63 -3.34 -0.26 1.31
CA GLY A 63 -3.04 -0.71 -0.05
C GLY A 63 -3.73 -2.02 -0.48
N ASN A 64 -4.32 -2.77 0.47
CA ASN A 64 -5.19 -3.91 0.13
C ASN A 64 -6.59 -3.46 -0.28
N LYS A 65 -7.00 -2.25 0.13
CA LYS A 65 -8.39 -1.77 0.01
C LYS A 65 -8.51 -0.64 -1.00
N LEU A 66 -7.53 0.25 -1.06
CA LEU A 66 -7.56 1.48 -1.84
C LEU A 66 -6.40 1.52 -2.83
N THR A 67 -6.67 2.02 -4.04
CA THR A 67 -5.67 2.23 -5.09
C THR A 67 -5.04 3.62 -4.96
N THR A 68 -3.87 3.84 -5.59
CA THR A 68 -3.25 5.17 -5.69
C THR A 68 -4.25 6.22 -6.21
N ASP A 69 -4.98 5.92 -7.28
CA ASP A 69 -5.90 6.89 -7.90
C ASP A 69 -7.05 7.28 -6.97
N PHE A 70 -7.59 6.31 -6.23
CA PHE A 70 -8.60 6.59 -5.20
C PHE A 70 -8.01 7.48 -4.11
N LEU A 71 -6.82 7.13 -3.59
CA LEU A 71 -6.15 7.91 -2.54
C LEU A 71 -5.88 9.35 -2.99
N LYS A 72 -5.46 9.56 -4.23
CA LYS A 72 -5.24 10.90 -4.82
C LYS A 72 -6.53 11.73 -4.78
N LYS A 73 -7.65 11.20 -5.27
CA LYS A 73 -8.93 11.92 -5.26
C LYS A 73 -9.46 12.13 -3.83
N TYR A 74 -9.34 11.12 -2.97
CA TYR A 74 -9.84 11.16 -1.60
C TYR A 74 -9.11 12.22 -0.76
N LEU A 75 -7.78 12.30 -0.86
CA LEU A 75 -6.96 13.30 -0.15
C LEU A 75 -7.10 14.71 -0.74
N LYS A 76 -7.61 14.85 -1.97
CA LYS A 76 -8.06 16.12 -2.57
C LYS A 76 -9.54 16.44 -2.29
N LYS A 77 -10.25 15.58 -1.55
CA LYS A 77 -11.68 15.71 -1.23
C LYS A 77 -12.61 15.68 -2.46
N GLU A 78 -12.15 15.01 -3.51
CA GLU A 78 -12.86 14.76 -4.77
C GLU A 78 -13.59 13.41 -4.78
N GLU A 79 -13.32 12.56 -3.78
CA GLU A 79 -13.91 11.22 -3.62
C GLU A 79 -14.43 11.02 -2.19
N VAL A 80 -15.31 10.03 -2.00
CA VAL A 80 -15.85 9.64 -0.69
C VAL A 80 -15.52 8.19 -0.34
N GLN A 81 -15.31 7.92 0.94
CA GLN A 81 -15.19 6.58 1.50
C GLN A 81 -16.24 6.42 2.61
N ASN A 82 -17.14 5.45 2.47
CA ASN A 82 -18.27 5.25 3.39
C ASN A 82 -19.07 6.54 3.61
N ASP A 83 -19.47 7.20 2.50
CA ASP A 83 -20.23 8.46 2.48
C ASP A 83 -19.54 9.67 3.13
N LEU A 84 -18.26 9.54 3.50
CA LEU A 84 -17.47 10.59 4.12
C LEU A 84 -16.31 11.00 3.21
N LYS A 85 -16.03 12.30 3.13
CA LYS A 85 -14.78 12.82 2.57
C LYS A 85 -13.68 12.75 3.62
N HIS A 86 -12.41 12.74 3.19
CA HIS A 86 -11.31 12.90 4.12
C HIS A 86 -11.46 14.24 4.89
N PRO A 87 -11.28 14.28 6.23
CA PRO A 87 -11.57 15.48 7.03
C PRO A 87 -10.75 16.69 6.58
N VAL A 88 -9.49 16.46 6.20
CA VAL A 88 -8.55 17.49 5.73
C VAL A 88 -8.14 17.24 4.29
N SER A 89 -7.85 18.29 3.53
CA SER A 89 -7.21 18.15 2.21
C SER A 89 -5.70 18.13 2.37
N PHE A 90 -4.99 17.39 1.52
CA PHE A 90 -3.53 17.51 1.42
C PHE A 90 -3.14 18.94 1.02
N LYS A 91 -2.02 19.44 1.57
CA LYS A 91 -1.52 20.82 1.39
C LYS A 91 -0.05 20.91 0.96
N GLY A 92 0.64 19.78 0.77
CA GLY A 92 2.01 19.76 0.25
C GLY A 92 2.06 19.98 -1.27
N ASN A 93 3.25 19.88 -1.85
CA ASN A 93 3.46 19.97 -3.30
C ASN A 93 3.02 18.67 -4.03
N ASP A 94 2.85 18.74 -5.35
CA ASP A 94 2.35 17.62 -6.16
C ASP A 94 3.32 16.43 -6.24
N GLU A 95 4.63 16.66 -6.14
CA GLU A 95 5.64 15.61 -6.17
C GLU A 95 5.57 14.75 -4.89
N ASP A 96 5.60 15.39 -3.72
CA ASP A 96 5.41 14.73 -2.44
C ASP A 96 4.03 14.08 -2.35
N PHE A 97 3.00 14.66 -2.97
CA PHE A 97 1.67 14.06 -3.03
C PHE A 97 1.65 12.74 -3.81
N ALA A 98 2.33 12.70 -4.96
CA ALA A 98 2.45 11.49 -5.75
C ALA A 98 3.18 10.39 -4.95
N VAL A 99 4.35 10.72 -4.38
CA VAL A 99 5.13 9.77 -3.58
C VAL A 99 4.34 9.26 -2.36
N LEU A 100 3.63 10.15 -1.66
CA LEU A 100 2.81 9.77 -0.51
C LEU A 100 1.70 8.77 -0.89
N THR A 101 0.98 9.04 -1.99
CA THR A 101 -0.15 8.21 -2.40
C THR A 101 0.28 6.86 -2.94
N ASP A 102 1.41 6.80 -3.66
CA ASP A 102 2.01 5.55 -4.11
C ASP A 102 2.52 4.72 -2.93
N TRP A 103 3.18 5.36 -1.97
CA TRP A 103 3.63 4.68 -0.76
C TRP A 103 2.48 4.10 0.06
N LEU A 104 1.39 4.87 0.27
CA LEU A 104 0.19 4.38 0.95
C LEU A 104 -0.44 3.19 0.21
N ALA A 105 -0.54 3.24 -1.13
CA ALA A 105 -1.07 2.14 -1.94
C ALA A 105 -0.18 0.88 -1.90
N ALA A 106 1.11 1.03 -1.61
CA ALA A 106 2.03 -0.08 -1.40
C ALA A 106 1.93 -0.72 -0.01
N LEU A 107 1.24 -0.09 0.97
CA LEU A 107 1.04 -0.64 2.32
C LEU A 107 0.07 -1.84 2.31
N LYS A 108 0.61 -3.02 2.02
CA LYS A 108 -0.12 -4.28 1.95
C LYS A 108 0.31 -5.18 3.09
N LYS A 109 -0.50 -5.28 4.14
CA LYS A 109 -0.36 -6.36 5.12
C LYS A 109 -0.89 -7.62 4.46
N GLN A 110 -0.08 -8.68 4.36
CA GLN A 110 -0.60 -10.00 4.00
C GLN A 110 -1.72 -10.32 5.00
N GLU A 111 -2.94 -10.41 4.49
CA GLU A 111 -4.06 -10.92 5.26
C GLU A 111 -3.73 -12.37 5.60
N ALA A 112 -3.89 -12.78 6.86
CA ALA A 112 -3.45 -14.09 7.33
C ALA A 112 -4.22 -15.20 6.59
N ALA A 113 -3.70 -15.64 5.45
CA ALA A 113 -4.21 -16.75 4.66
C ALA A 113 -3.70 -18.11 5.20
N ASP A 114 -3.50 -18.25 6.52
CA ASP A 114 -2.81 -19.41 7.09
C ASP A 114 -3.35 -19.86 8.48
N THR A 115 -4.67 -19.80 8.70
CA THR A 115 -5.33 -20.50 9.81
C THR A 115 -6.30 -21.59 9.36
N LEU A 116 -6.12 -22.16 8.17
CA LEU A 116 -6.83 -23.37 7.72
C LEU A 116 -5.92 -24.38 6.99
N LYS A 117 -4.72 -24.64 7.50
CA LYS A 117 -3.91 -25.84 7.14
C LYS A 117 -3.04 -26.32 8.32
N SER A 118 -3.69 -26.79 9.39
CA SER A 118 -3.12 -27.61 10.48
C SER A 118 -4.19 -27.62 11.57
N LYS A 119 -4.98 -28.66 11.81
CA LYS A 119 -4.74 -30.10 11.83
C LYS A 119 -6.10 -30.81 11.79
#